data_AF-A0A8T6HJC2-F1
#
_entry.id   AF-A0A8T6HJC2-F1
#
_cell.length_a   1.000
_cell.length_b   1.000
_cell.length_c   1.000
_cell.angle_alpha   90.00
_cell.angle_beta   90.00
_cell.angle_gamma   90.00
#
_symmetry.space_group_name_H-M   'P 1'
#
loop_
_entity.id
_entity.type
_entity.pdbx_description
1 polymer ?
#
loop_
_entity_poly.entity_id
_entity_poly.type
_entity_poly.pdbx_seq_one_letter_code
_entity_poly.pdbx_strand_id
1 'polypeptide(L)'
;MPPANDPAERPTTPANVGPRRRHGLVIVNTGDGKGKTTAALGVLFRAWGRDFKIRMFQFIKHSTARFGEHRAAKKIDLKIESLGDGFTWLSKDMDETSALAVEQWKRCQEAILHGEEDIIVLDEFTYAMHYGWIPVEDVVETLRRRPADMHVIITGRFAPQELIDFADLVTEMKLIKHPYADQGIKAQPGIEF
;
A
#
# COMPACT_ATOMS: atom_id res chain seq x y z
N MET A 1 1.55 31.73 -28.34
CA MET A 1 0.67 30.70 -27.76
C MET A 1 1.20 29.34 -28.20
N PRO A 2 1.43 28.37 -27.31
CA PRO A 2 1.76 27.02 -27.76
C PRO A 2 0.57 26.44 -28.54
N PRO A 3 0.80 25.64 -29.60
CA PRO A 3 -0.28 25.04 -30.37
C PRO A 3 -1.09 24.10 -29.46
N ALA A 4 -2.40 24.14 -29.62
CA ALA A 4 -3.32 23.20 -28.98
C ALA A 4 -3.01 21.79 -29.48
N ASN A 5 -2.67 20.87 -28.57
CA ASN A 5 -2.49 19.47 -28.91
C ASN A 5 -3.78 18.91 -29.53
N ASP A 6 -3.61 18.27 -30.69
CA ASP A 6 -4.65 17.58 -31.43
C ASP A 6 -5.29 16.49 -30.53
N PRO A 7 -6.63 16.45 -30.38
CA PRO A 7 -7.30 15.43 -29.57
C PRO A 7 -7.12 13.98 -30.07
N ALA A 8 -6.48 13.76 -31.22
CA ALA A 8 -6.27 12.44 -31.84
C ALA A 8 -5.12 11.58 -31.25
N GLU A 9 -4.27 12.10 -30.37
CA GLU A 9 -3.08 11.37 -29.85
C GLU A 9 -3.28 10.65 -28.50
N ARG A 10 -4.52 10.39 -28.06
CA ARG A 10 -4.70 9.56 -26.85
C ARG A 10 -4.40 8.10 -27.22
N PRO A 11 -3.41 7.43 -26.58
CA PRO A 11 -3.21 6.01 -26.80
C PRO A 11 -4.50 5.27 -26.43
N THR A 12 -5.13 4.66 -27.44
CA THR A 12 -6.33 3.83 -27.26
C THR A 12 -5.88 2.49 -26.69
N THR A 13 -5.82 2.39 -25.36
CA THR A 13 -5.73 1.09 -24.71
C THR A 13 -6.88 0.23 -25.23
N PRO A 14 -6.64 -0.97 -25.79
CA PRO A 14 -7.70 -1.79 -26.33
C PRO A 14 -8.73 -2.08 -25.24
N ALA A 15 -9.97 -1.61 -25.46
CA ALA A 15 -11.06 -1.83 -24.53
C ALA A 15 -11.41 -3.32 -24.53
N ASN A 16 -11.26 -3.98 -23.39
CA ASN A 16 -11.63 -5.39 -23.24
C ASN A 16 -13.16 -5.54 -23.36
N VAL A 17 -13.63 -6.33 -24.34
CA VAL A 17 -15.05 -6.45 -24.75
C VAL A 17 -15.76 -7.63 -24.06
N GLY A 18 -15.18 -8.18 -22.98
CA GLY A 18 -15.78 -9.24 -22.19
C GLY A 18 -16.88 -8.77 -21.22
N PRO A 19 -17.70 -9.69 -20.68
CA PRO A 19 -18.71 -9.35 -19.66
C PRO A 19 -18.03 -8.75 -18.43
N ARG A 20 -18.46 -7.53 -18.05
CA ARG A 20 -17.92 -6.83 -16.87
C ARG A 20 -18.37 -7.54 -15.60
N ARG A 21 -17.41 -8.01 -14.81
CA ARG A 21 -17.63 -8.63 -13.49
C ARG A 21 -17.14 -7.71 -12.40
N ARG A 22 -17.82 -7.69 -11.26
CA ARG A 22 -17.35 -7.04 -10.03
C ARG A 22 -16.64 -8.09 -9.19
N HIS A 23 -15.44 -7.78 -8.73
CA HIS A 23 -14.69 -8.56 -7.74
C HIS A 23 -13.79 -7.63 -6.95
N GLY A 24 -13.34 -8.09 -5.78
CA GLY A 24 -12.34 -7.44 -4.96
C GLY A 24 -11.01 -7.37 -5.70
N LEU A 25 -10.30 -6.26 -5.59
CA LEU A 25 -9.09 -5.97 -6.35
C LEU A 25 -7.84 -6.04 -5.46
N VAL A 26 -6.76 -6.59 -6.00
CA VAL A 26 -5.40 -6.41 -5.46
C VAL A 26 -4.74 -5.24 -6.18
N ILE A 27 -4.39 -4.21 -5.41
CA ILE A 27 -3.80 -2.97 -5.91
C ILE A 27 -2.39 -2.84 -5.35
N VAL A 28 -1.39 -2.59 -6.20
CA VAL A 28 0.00 -2.35 -5.80
C VAL A 28 0.42 -0.94 -6.18
N ASN A 29 0.77 -0.13 -5.18
CA ASN A 29 1.38 1.19 -5.37
C ASN A 29 2.87 1.11 -5.06
N THR A 30 3.71 1.05 -6.10
CA THR A 30 5.17 0.87 -6.01
C THR A 30 5.95 2.07 -6.58
N GLY A 31 7.27 1.96 -6.69
CA GLY A 31 8.16 2.95 -7.28
C GLY A 31 8.80 3.90 -6.26
N ASP A 32 9.80 4.67 -6.72
CA ASP A 32 10.65 5.51 -5.85
C ASP A 32 10.02 6.87 -5.48
N GLY A 33 8.96 7.26 -6.19
CA GLY A 33 8.26 8.52 -5.99
C GLY A 33 7.43 8.57 -4.72
N LYS A 34 7.22 9.79 -4.23
CA LYS A 34 6.26 10.09 -3.15
C LYS A 34 4.84 9.86 -3.65
N GLY A 35 4.00 9.24 -2.82
CA GLY A 35 2.56 9.15 -3.06
C GLY A 35 1.91 7.81 -2.70
N LYS A 36 2.69 6.74 -2.49
CA LYS A 36 2.19 5.35 -2.41
C LYS A 36 1.21 5.17 -1.25
N THR A 37 1.66 5.47 -0.04
CA THR A 37 0.85 5.45 1.19
C THR A 37 -0.30 6.44 1.12
N THR A 38 -0.08 7.66 0.64
CA THR A 38 -1.14 8.68 0.55
C THR A 38 -2.24 8.30 -0.44
N ALA A 39 -1.91 7.60 -1.52
CA ALA A 39 -2.88 7.07 -2.47
C ALA A 39 -3.73 5.96 -1.83
N ALA A 40 -3.11 5.04 -1.08
CA ALA A 40 -3.82 4.01 -0.33
C ALA A 40 -4.75 4.63 0.74
N LEU A 41 -4.26 5.61 1.51
CA LEU A 41 -5.07 6.37 2.46
C LEU A 41 -6.24 7.11 1.79
N GLY A 42 -6.04 7.65 0.58
CA GLY A 42 -7.11 8.28 -0.20
C GLY A 42 -8.21 7.28 -0.61
N VAL A 43 -7.83 6.04 -0.93
CA VAL A 43 -8.81 4.96 -1.18
C VAL A 43 -9.55 4.59 0.09
N LEU A 44 -8.85 4.46 1.23
CA LEU A 44 -9.49 4.20 2.52
C LEU A 44 -10.48 5.29 2.90
N PHE A 45 -10.12 6.56 2.73
CA PHE A 45 -11.02 7.68 2.99
C PHE A 45 -12.26 7.63 2.08
N ARG A 46 -12.10 7.29 0.80
CA ARG A 46 -13.22 7.11 -0.13
C ARG A 46 -14.13 5.95 0.30
N ALA A 47 -13.56 4.83 0.71
CA ALA A 47 -14.30 3.65 1.12
C ALA A 47 -15.06 3.89 2.44
N TRP A 48 -14.40 4.53 3.41
CA TRP A 48 -15.03 4.98 4.65
C TRP A 48 -16.26 5.84 4.39
N GLY A 49 -16.17 6.81 3.47
CA GLY A 49 -17.32 7.64 3.07
C GLY A 49 -18.44 6.89 2.35
N ARG A 50 -18.31 5.57 2.15
CA ARG A 50 -19.33 4.66 1.62
C ARG A 50 -19.69 3.54 2.61
N ASP A 51 -19.33 3.72 3.88
CA ASP A 51 -19.61 2.79 4.98
C ASP A 51 -18.89 1.43 4.89
N PHE A 52 -17.80 1.37 4.12
CA PHE A 52 -16.97 0.16 4.04
C PHE A 52 -16.18 -0.01 5.33
N LYS A 53 -16.07 -1.26 5.79
CA LYS A 53 -15.16 -1.66 6.86
C LYS A 53 -13.74 -1.69 6.32
N ILE A 54 -12.87 -0.93 6.96
CA ILE A 54 -11.52 -0.69 6.47
C ILE A 54 -10.48 -0.87 7.56
N ARG A 55 -9.31 -1.38 7.18
CA ARG A 55 -8.19 -1.57 8.09
C ARG A 55 -6.86 -1.37 7.38
N MET A 56 -5.87 -0.88 8.12
CA MET A 56 -4.53 -0.62 7.62
C MET A 56 -3.49 -1.18 8.57
N PHE A 57 -2.54 -1.92 8.03
CA PHE A 57 -1.37 -2.44 8.71
C PHE A 57 -0.11 -1.75 8.17
N GLN A 58 0.76 -1.26 9.05
CA GLN A 58 1.99 -0.55 8.65
C GLN A 58 3.23 -1.30 9.13
N PHE A 59 4.05 -1.79 8.19
CA PHE A 59 5.17 -2.70 8.50
C PHE A 59 6.46 -1.99 8.92
N ILE A 60 6.65 -0.71 8.61
CA ILE A 60 7.86 0.06 9.00
C ILE A 60 7.61 0.95 10.22
N LYS A 61 6.39 1.46 10.42
CA LYS A 61 6.16 2.48 11.45
C LYS A 61 6.13 1.85 12.84
N HIS A 62 6.88 2.46 13.78
CA HIS A 62 6.86 2.06 15.18
C HIS A 62 5.45 2.15 15.74
N SER A 63 5.07 1.23 16.63
CA SER A 63 3.80 1.23 17.37
C SER A 63 3.47 2.55 18.12
N THR A 64 4.47 3.41 18.39
CA THR A 64 4.28 4.71 19.06
C THR A 64 4.13 5.87 18.07
N ALA A 65 4.15 5.60 16.76
CA ALA A 65 4.02 6.59 15.71
C ALA A 65 2.75 7.44 15.87
N ARG A 66 2.87 8.75 15.62
CA ARG A 66 1.77 9.72 15.72
C ARG A 66 1.71 10.68 14.53
N PHE A 67 1.90 10.13 13.33
CA PHE A 67 1.70 10.81 12.06
C PHE A 67 0.25 11.30 11.86
N GLY A 68 0.07 12.21 10.91
CA GLY A 68 -1.22 12.82 10.59
C GLY A 68 -2.35 11.81 10.37
N GLU A 69 -2.09 10.70 9.68
CA GLU A 69 -3.07 9.64 9.41
C GLU A 69 -3.56 8.93 10.68
N HIS A 70 -2.70 8.73 11.70
CA HIS A 70 -3.13 8.16 12.98
C HIS A 70 -4.07 9.11 13.73
N ARG A 71 -3.78 10.42 13.65
CA ARG A 71 -4.61 11.45 14.27
C ARG A 71 -5.97 11.53 13.56
N ALA A 72 -6.00 11.40 12.25
CA ALA A 72 -7.22 11.35 11.46
C ALA A 72 -8.03 10.08 11.75
N ALA A 73 -7.38 8.92 11.75
CA ALA A 73 -8.00 7.61 11.98
C ALA A 73 -8.77 7.55 13.30
N LYS A 74 -8.23 8.13 14.38
CA LYS A 74 -8.93 8.26 15.67
C LYS A 74 -10.23 9.04 15.62
N LYS A 75 -10.36 10.01 14.69
CA LYS A 75 -11.57 10.82 14.54
C LYS A 75 -12.65 10.12 13.74
N ILE A 76 -12.26 9.20 12.86
CA ILE A 76 -13.17 8.51 11.92
C ILE A 76 -13.32 7.01 12.23
N ASP A 77 -12.82 6.57 13.38
CA ASP A 77 -12.82 5.18 13.85
C ASP A 77 -12.22 4.17 12.84
N LEU A 78 -11.15 4.58 12.17
CA LEU A 78 -10.40 3.73 11.24
C LEU A 78 -9.33 2.95 12.02
N LYS A 79 -9.29 1.62 11.88
CA LYS A 79 -8.27 0.77 12.49
C LYS A 79 -6.94 0.87 11.73
N ILE A 80 -5.99 1.67 12.24
CA ILE A 80 -4.58 1.66 11.80
C ILE A 80 -3.73 0.99 12.86
N GLU A 81 -3.02 -0.06 12.45
CA GLU A 81 -2.07 -0.78 13.29
C GLU A 81 -0.65 -0.56 12.78
N SER A 82 0.15 0.12 13.60
CA SER A 82 1.60 0.25 13.36
C SER A 82 2.29 -0.95 13.97
N LEU A 83 2.83 -1.79 13.10
CA LEU A 83 3.30 -3.12 13.42
C LEU A 83 4.84 -3.25 13.36
N GLY A 84 5.54 -2.22 12.89
CA GLY A 84 6.99 -2.20 12.79
C GLY A 84 7.69 -1.74 14.07
N ASP A 85 9.01 -1.87 14.08
CA ASP A 85 9.95 -1.37 15.08
C ASP A 85 10.52 0.03 14.72
N GLY A 86 10.16 0.56 13.55
CA GLY A 86 10.70 1.81 13.01
C GLY A 86 11.46 1.57 11.71
N PHE A 87 12.33 2.52 11.34
CA PHE A 87 13.20 2.35 10.18
C PHE A 87 14.08 1.11 10.37
N THR A 88 13.77 0.04 9.67
CA THR A 88 14.37 -1.30 9.82
C THR A 88 15.90 -1.28 9.64
N TRP A 89 16.44 -0.35 8.86
CA TRP A 89 17.88 -0.13 8.67
C TRP A 89 18.62 0.54 9.84
N LEU A 90 17.89 0.97 10.89
CA LEU A 90 18.47 1.41 12.17
C LEU A 90 18.37 0.34 13.26
N SER A 91 17.72 -0.79 12.96
CA SER A 91 17.62 -1.89 13.93
C SER A 91 19.00 -2.46 14.20
N LYS A 92 19.26 -2.70 15.49
CA LYS A 92 20.51 -3.29 15.97
C LYS A 92 20.50 -4.82 15.84
N ASP A 93 19.33 -5.41 15.58
CA ASP A 93 19.11 -6.84 15.50
C ASP A 93 18.15 -7.17 14.34
N MET A 94 18.70 -7.74 13.27
CA MET A 94 17.93 -8.13 12.08
C MET A 94 17.09 -9.39 12.30
N ASP A 95 17.48 -10.25 13.23
CA ASP A 95 16.73 -11.47 13.51
C ASP A 95 15.42 -11.10 14.23
N GLU A 96 15.47 -10.18 15.20
CA GLU A 96 14.29 -9.64 15.88
C GLU A 96 13.33 -8.91 14.91
N THR A 97 13.86 -8.04 14.04
CA THR A 97 13.05 -7.33 13.04
C THR A 97 12.36 -8.31 12.07
N SER A 98 13.07 -9.35 11.62
CA SER A 98 12.51 -10.36 10.73
C SER A 98 11.42 -11.20 11.42
N ALA A 99 11.64 -11.61 12.67
CA ALA A 99 10.66 -12.36 13.46
C ALA A 99 9.38 -11.57 13.68
N LEU A 100 9.51 -10.26 13.98
CA LEU A 100 8.39 -9.34 14.08
C LEU A 100 7.63 -9.29 12.75
N ALA A 101 8.31 -9.06 11.63
CA ALA A 101 7.65 -9.01 10.32
C ALA A 101 6.83 -10.29 10.02
N VAL A 102 7.36 -11.47 10.36
CA VAL A 102 6.67 -12.76 10.21
C VAL A 102 5.46 -12.87 11.14
N GLU A 103 5.56 -12.45 12.39
CA GLU A 103 4.42 -12.43 13.32
C GLU A 103 3.31 -11.50 12.83
N GLN A 104 3.69 -10.30 12.36
CA GLN A 104 2.75 -9.31 11.86
C GLN A 104 2.09 -9.76 10.57
N TRP A 105 2.81 -10.49 9.72
CA TRP A 105 2.23 -11.12 8.55
C TRP A 105 1.16 -12.14 8.91
N LYS A 106 1.39 -13.01 9.89
CA LYS A 106 0.35 -13.96 10.35
C LYS A 106 -0.94 -13.25 10.75
N ARG A 107 -0.84 -12.12 11.45
CA ARG A 107 -2.01 -11.32 11.83
C ARG A 107 -2.72 -10.70 10.61
N CYS A 108 -1.96 -10.30 9.59
CA CYS A 108 -2.53 -9.83 8.32
C CYS A 108 -3.22 -10.98 7.57
N GLN A 109 -2.62 -12.18 7.53
CA GLN A 109 -3.22 -13.37 6.92
C GLN A 109 -4.55 -13.70 7.61
N GLU A 110 -4.58 -13.71 8.94
CA GLU A 110 -5.81 -13.93 9.70
C GLU A 110 -6.90 -12.92 9.34
N ALA A 111 -6.57 -11.62 9.32
CA ALA A 111 -7.54 -10.58 8.95
C ALA A 111 -8.06 -10.74 7.51
N ILE A 112 -7.16 -10.99 6.55
CA ILE A 112 -7.51 -11.20 5.13
C ILE A 112 -8.43 -12.42 4.97
N LEU A 113 -8.11 -13.53 5.63
CA LEU A 113 -8.85 -14.77 5.47
C LEU A 113 -10.16 -14.78 6.27
N HIS A 114 -10.24 -14.03 7.37
CA HIS A 114 -11.47 -13.89 8.16
C HIS A 114 -12.54 -13.09 7.42
N GLY A 115 -12.14 -12.10 6.60
CA GLY A 115 -13.09 -11.41 5.73
C GLY A 115 -14.01 -10.42 6.43
N GLU A 116 -13.60 -9.88 7.58
CA GLU A 116 -14.41 -8.90 8.30
C GLU A 116 -14.38 -7.51 7.66
N GLU A 117 -13.29 -7.17 6.98
CA GLU A 117 -13.08 -5.91 6.30
C GLU A 117 -13.35 -6.00 4.80
N ASP A 118 -13.92 -4.94 4.23
CA ASP A 118 -14.10 -4.83 2.79
C ASP A 118 -12.78 -4.41 2.10
N ILE A 119 -11.95 -3.63 2.79
CA ILE A 119 -10.63 -3.19 2.29
C ILE A 119 -9.55 -3.31 3.37
N ILE A 120 -8.46 -4.00 3.04
CA ILE A 120 -7.24 -4.05 3.85
C ILE A 120 -6.09 -3.36 3.10
N VAL A 121 -5.34 -2.51 3.81
CA VAL A 121 -4.09 -1.92 3.32
C VAL A 121 -2.90 -2.54 4.05
N LEU A 122 -1.93 -3.02 3.28
CA LEU A 122 -0.61 -3.46 3.74
C LEU A 122 0.42 -2.39 3.34
N ASP A 123 0.67 -1.45 4.24
CA ASP A 123 1.52 -0.28 3.99
C ASP A 123 3.00 -0.60 4.24
N GLU A 124 3.83 -0.24 3.27
CA GLU A 124 5.27 -0.52 3.21
C GLU A 124 5.62 -2.01 3.31
N PHE A 125 4.68 -2.88 2.92
CA PHE A 125 4.80 -4.34 3.05
C PHE A 125 5.80 -4.96 2.09
N THR A 126 6.03 -4.32 0.93
CA THR A 126 6.97 -4.84 -0.07
C THR A 126 8.40 -4.96 0.43
N TYR A 127 8.79 -4.18 1.45
CA TYR A 127 10.10 -4.31 2.08
C TYR A 127 10.31 -5.65 2.76
N ALA A 128 9.27 -6.20 3.41
CA ALA A 128 9.38 -7.50 4.08
C ALA A 128 9.61 -8.65 3.08
N MET A 129 9.03 -8.53 1.88
CA MET A 129 9.33 -9.44 0.75
C MET A 129 10.71 -9.18 0.16
N HIS A 130 11.08 -7.91 -0.04
CA HIS A 130 12.37 -7.53 -0.62
C HIS A 130 13.56 -8.00 0.23
N TYR A 131 13.44 -7.93 1.55
CA TYR A 131 14.46 -8.42 2.48
C TYR A 131 14.40 -9.94 2.72
N GLY A 132 13.47 -10.65 2.07
CA GLY A 132 13.35 -12.10 2.17
C GLY A 132 12.78 -12.60 3.51
N TRP A 133 12.18 -11.73 4.32
CA TRP A 133 11.57 -12.13 5.60
C TRP A 133 10.24 -12.84 5.39
N ILE A 134 9.52 -12.47 4.34
CA ILE A 134 8.24 -13.07 3.96
C ILE A 134 8.34 -13.53 2.51
N PRO A 135 8.16 -14.83 2.23
CA PRO A 135 8.10 -15.34 0.86
C PRO A 135 6.94 -14.72 0.08
N VAL A 136 7.20 -14.27 -1.14
CA VAL A 136 6.15 -13.66 -2.00
C VAL A 136 5.08 -14.67 -2.38
N GLU A 137 5.45 -15.94 -2.49
CA GLU A 137 4.55 -17.05 -2.83
C GLU A 137 3.47 -17.22 -1.75
N ASP A 138 3.84 -17.08 -0.47
CA ASP A 138 2.91 -17.14 0.67
C ASP A 138 1.96 -15.94 0.68
N VAL A 139 2.44 -14.76 0.29
CA VAL A 139 1.62 -13.55 0.09
C VAL A 139 0.60 -13.78 -1.02
N VAL A 140 1.04 -14.21 -2.19
CA VAL A 140 0.17 -14.46 -3.35
C VAL A 140 -0.86 -15.54 -3.04
N GLU A 141 -0.48 -16.61 -2.36
CA GLU A 141 -1.42 -17.67 -1.97
C GLU A 141 -2.46 -17.17 -0.97
N THR A 142 -2.07 -16.37 0.03
CA THR A 142 -3.00 -15.73 0.95
C THR A 142 -3.99 -14.83 0.20
N LEU A 143 -3.48 -13.98 -0.70
CA LEU A 143 -4.32 -13.08 -1.49
C LEU A 143 -5.27 -13.85 -2.42
N ARG A 144 -4.85 -15.00 -2.96
CA ARG A 144 -5.70 -15.86 -3.79
C ARG A 144 -6.87 -16.46 -2.99
N ARG A 145 -6.66 -16.75 -1.71
CA ARG A 145 -7.65 -17.35 -0.79
C ARG A 145 -8.56 -16.34 -0.10
N ARG A 146 -8.34 -15.04 -0.26
CA ARG A 146 -9.17 -13.98 0.33
C ARG A 146 -10.63 -14.05 -0.17
N PRO A 147 -11.60 -13.48 0.56
CA PRO A 147 -12.97 -13.31 0.06
C PRO A 147 -13.02 -12.61 -1.29
N ALA A 148 -13.86 -13.10 -2.21
CA ALA A 148 -13.84 -12.69 -3.61
C ALA A 148 -14.17 -11.21 -3.86
N ASP A 149 -14.81 -10.54 -2.90
CA ASP A 149 -15.19 -9.13 -2.89
C ASP A 149 -14.24 -8.23 -2.08
N MET A 150 -13.31 -8.80 -1.31
CA MET A 150 -12.33 -8.03 -0.53
C MET A 150 -11.28 -7.37 -1.44
N HIS A 151 -11.08 -6.07 -1.22
CA HIS A 151 -9.97 -5.33 -1.81
C HIS A 151 -8.73 -5.38 -0.90
N VAL A 152 -7.55 -5.53 -1.50
CA VAL A 152 -6.27 -5.43 -0.80
C VAL A 152 -5.38 -4.42 -1.51
N ILE A 153 -4.83 -3.47 -0.77
CA ILE A 153 -3.89 -2.48 -1.32
C ILE A 153 -2.53 -2.68 -0.66
N ILE A 154 -1.50 -2.85 -1.46
CA ILE A 154 -0.13 -3.05 -1.01
C ILE A 154 0.69 -1.85 -1.45
N THR A 155 1.49 -1.30 -0.53
CA THR A 155 2.39 -0.19 -0.84
C THR A 155 3.83 -0.54 -0.50
N GLY A 156 4.74 0.20 -1.13
CA GLY A 156 6.16 0.23 -0.79
C GLY A 156 7.03 0.17 -2.02
N ARG A 157 8.36 0.22 -1.85
CA ARG A 157 9.31 0.10 -2.97
C ARG A 157 9.61 -1.36 -3.27
N PHE A 158 10.22 -1.64 -4.43
CA PHE A 158 10.74 -2.97 -4.75
C PHE A 158 9.68 -4.08 -4.71
N ALA A 159 8.45 -3.78 -5.15
CA ALA A 159 7.41 -4.82 -5.29
C ALA A 159 7.95 -5.99 -6.15
N PRO A 160 7.92 -7.24 -5.64
CA PRO A 160 8.37 -8.40 -6.39
C PRO A 160 7.56 -8.62 -7.67
N GLN A 161 8.20 -9.14 -8.73
CA GLN A 161 7.54 -9.34 -10.02
C GLN A 161 6.32 -10.27 -9.91
N GLU A 162 6.40 -11.33 -9.11
CA GLU A 162 5.27 -12.25 -8.91
C GLU A 162 4.04 -11.55 -8.30
N LEU A 163 4.25 -10.60 -7.38
CA LEU A 163 3.16 -9.80 -6.84
C LEU A 163 2.59 -8.83 -7.89
N ILE A 164 3.46 -8.24 -8.72
CA ILE A 164 3.06 -7.35 -9.82
C ILE A 164 2.19 -8.12 -10.83
N ASP A 165 2.62 -9.31 -11.23
CA ASP A 165 1.92 -10.15 -12.20
C ASP A 165 0.57 -10.64 -11.67
N PHE A 166 0.47 -10.87 -10.35
CA PHE A 166 -0.77 -11.29 -9.70
C PHE A 166 -1.77 -10.14 -9.48
N ALA A 167 -1.31 -8.90 -9.29
CA ALA A 167 -2.16 -7.78 -8.93
C ALA A 167 -3.07 -7.32 -10.09
N ASP A 168 -4.30 -6.91 -9.74
CA ASP A 168 -5.27 -6.40 -10.72
C ASP A 168 -4.93 -4.99 -11.21
N LEU A 169 -4.28 -4.18 -10.36
CA LEU A 169 -3.83 -2.83 -10.69
C LEU A 169 -2.48 -2.55 -10.07
N VAL A 170 -1.52 -2.15 -10.90
CA VAL A 170 -0.18 -1.74 -10.45
C VAL A 170 0.09 -0.32 -10.91
N THR A 171 0.46 0.55 -9.98
CA THR A 171 0.92 1.91 -10.29
C THR A 171 2.35 2.08 -9.81
N GLU A 172 3.25 2.42 -10.73
CA GLU A 172 4.62 2.82 -10.43
C GLU A 172 4.69 4.34 -10.28
N MET A 173 4.94 4.81 -9.06
CA MET A 173 5.19 6.22 -8.79
C MET A 173 6.65 6.52 -9.13
N LYS A 174 6.89 7.05 -10.32
CA LYS A 174 8.23 7.49 -10.75
C LYS A 174 8.59 8.82 -10.12
N LEU A 175 9.81 8.90 -9.58
CA LEU A 175 10.32 10.15 -9.02
C LEU A 175 10.82 11.06 -10.15
N ILE A 176 10.01 12.05 -10.54
CA ILE A 176 10.40 13.05 -11.55
C ILE A 176 11.17 14.21 -10.90
N LYS A 177 10.76 14.62 -9.69
CA LYS A 177 11.43 15.62 -8.86
C LYS A 177 11.08 15.40 -7.39
N HIS A 178 11.98 15.76 -6.48
CA HIS A 178 11.75 15.74 -5.04
C HIS A 178 12.25 17.03 -4.37
N PRO A 179 11.42 17.73 -3.57
CA PRO A 179 11.83 18.98 -2.93
C PRO A 179 13.04 18.83 -2.00
N TYR A 180 13.16 17.68 -1.32
CA TYR A 180 14.33 17.38 -0.49
C TYR A 180 15.64 17.30 -1.30
N ALA A 181 15.67 16.49 -2.35
CA ALA A 181 16.89 16.23 -3.11
C ALA A 181 17.25 17.39 -4.06
N ASP A 182 16.25 17.97 -4.73
CA ASP A 182 16.48 18.96 -5.78
C ASP A 182 16.55 20.40 -5.26
N GLN A 183 15.93 20.66 -4.10
CA GLN A 183 15.75 22.02 -3.57
C GLN A 183 16.25 22.18 -2.12
N GLY A 184 16.67 21.09 -1.46
CA GLY A 184 17.10 21.12 -0.05
C GLY A 184 15.98 21.42 0.95
N ILE A 185 14.72 21.30 0.54
CA ILE A 185 13.56 21.59 1.39
C ILE A 185 13.29 20.42 2.33
N LYS A 186 13.26 20.71 3.64
CA LYS A 186 13.01 19.71 4.69
C LYS A 186 11.54 19.26 4.70
N ALA A 187 11.31 18.07 5.27
CA ALA A 187 9.97 17.52 5.49
C ALA A 187 9.08 18.46 6.33
N GLN A 188 7.81 18.55 5.98
CA GLN A 188 6.83 19.48 6.54
C GLN A 188 5.60 18.76 7.11
N PRO A 189 5.06 19.23 8.25
CA PRO A 189 3.78 18.73 8.78
C PRO A 189 2.65 18.89 7.76
N GLY A 190 1.85 17.84 7.59
CA GLY A 190 0.75 17.78 6.64
C GLY A 190 1.15 17.43 5.20
N ILE A 191 2.45 17.38 4.88
CA ILE A 191 2.95 17.02 3.55
C ILE A 191 3.72 15.69 3.59
N GLU A 192 4.67 15.56 4.50
CA GLU A 192 5.46 14.33 4.71
C GLU A 192 5.01 13.54 5.95
N PHE A 193 4.51 14.22 6.99
CA PHE A 193 4.13 13.60 8.28
C PHE A 193 2.99 14.32 8.99
#